data_AF-A0A6S6TJK7-F1
#
_entry.id   AF-A0A6S6TJK7-F1
#
_cell.length_a   1.000
_cell.length_b   1.000
_cell.length_c   1.000
_cell.angle_alpha   90.00
_cell.angle_beta   90.00
_cell.angle_gamma   90.00
#
_symmetry.space_group_name_H-M   'P 1'
#
loop_
_entity.id
_entity.type
_entity.pdbx_description
1 polymer ?
#
loop_
_entity_poly.entity_id
_entity_poly.type
_entity_poly.pdbx_seq_one_letter_code
_entity_poly.pdbx_strand_id
1 'polypeptide(L)'
;GEIDTFFEHYPARVLYKETLSKLELDTLFNNEIEAIPLALIDTIRVAIFPEIKIVHASSNKGKHTFLDEKILGLDIEQERFAKSLPLGHYIITGIPGSGKTVALLSRAIYLAKLHPEWNILIMTYNKSLKSQLNLKLESIKEELDILDISIGNIEVSNFHQKAMELSSLSFSNYKSKSEEFWRDILPNDAIKRAKPKYDAILVDEYQDFYKNWFELILKLLITHEEDGKSYQNLFLAGDRLQSIYNPNEINWKQDIGLDMRGRAKLLKTSYRITKEHITLGLSILAKSYEKEVSDFYEDAKDVRLENMTNDSVALVEGGYGEVVNLFQSLLKSYAYGDILLLAPTWYTINAIKKE
;
A
#
# COMPACT_ATOMS: atom_id res chain seq x y z
N GLY A 1 14.11 59.78 8.31
CA GLY A 1 15.06 58.85 8.96
C GLY A 1 14.32 57.57 9.21
N GLU A 2 14.70 56.50 8.51
CA GLU A 2 14.02 55.19 8.50
C GLU A 2 14.14 54.39 9.82
N ILE A 3 14.57 55.04 10.91
CA ILE A 3 14.73 54.42 12.23
C ILE A 3 13.46 54.56 13.07
N ASP A 4 12.67 55.63 12.89
CA ASP A 4 11.49 55.89 13.74
C ASP A 4 10.36 54.88 13.48
N THR A 5 10.25 54.33 12.27
CA THR A 5 9.28 53.27 11.93
C THR A 5 9.62 51.90 12.53
N PHE A 6 10.86 51.68 12.99
CA PHE A 6 11.23 50.44 13.67
C PHE A 6 10.75 50.39 15.13
N PHE A 7 10.49 51.55 15.74
CA PHE A 7 10.11 51.68 17.16
C PHE A 7 8.59 51.81 17.41
N GLU A 8 7.75 51.82 16.36
CA GLU A 8 6.28 51.78 16.49
C GLU A 8 5.71 50.37 16.75
N HIS A 9 6.55 49.38 17.06
CA HIS A 9 6.07 48.12 17.60
C HIS A 9 5.67 48.33 19.07
N TYR A 10 4.36 48.23 19.35
CA TYR A 10 3.86 48.08 20.71
C TYR A 10 4.69 47.00 21.43
N PRO A 11 5.15 47.24 22.66
CA PRO A 11 5.99 46.29 23.36
C PRO A 11 5.27 44.93 23.42
N ALA A 12 5.98 43.87 23.03
CA ALA A 12 5.58 42.50 23.35
C ALA A 12 5.22 42.46 24.84
N ARG A 13 4.09 41.81 25.18
CA ARG A 13 3.63 41.67 26.58
C ARG A 13 4.82 41.31 27.48
N VAL A 14 5.26 42.25 28.30
CA VAL A 14 6.37 42.03 29.23
C VAL A 14 5.83 41.18 30.38
N LEU A 15 6.29 39.94 30.45
CA LEU A 15 5.97 39.02 31.53
C LEU A 15 6.97 39.22 32.67
N TYR A 16 6.49 39.68 33.82
CA TYR A 16 7.32 39.85 35.01
C TYR A 16 7.59 38.49 35.66
N LYS A 17 8.66 38.41 36.47
CA LYS A 17 9.07 37.17 37.18
C LYS A 17 7.93 36.56 38.02
N GLU A 18 7.07 37.41 38.59
CA GLU A 18 5.89 37.02 39.37
C GLU A 18 4.75 36.48 38.49
N THR A 19 4.68 36.92 37.22
CA THR A 19 3.74 36.43 36.21
C THR A 19 4.18 35.06 35.66
N LEU A 20 5.49 34.84 35.52
CA LEU A 20 6.10 33.55 35.14
C LEU A 20 5.80 32.44 36.15
N SER A 21 5.74 32.77 37.45
CA SER A 21 5.40 31.78 38.49
C SER A 21 3.92 31.38 38.53
N LYS A 22 3.05 32.05 37.77
CA LYS A 22 1.59 31.81 37.72
C LYS A 22 1.10 31.44 36.31
N LEU A 23 2.02 31.17 35.41
CA LEU A 23 1.72 30.81 34.02
C LEU A 23 1.27 29.35 33.96
N GLU A 24 -0.03 29.14 33.79
CA GLU A 24 -0.61 27.84 33.43
C GLU A 24 -0.62 27.69 31.90
N LEU A 25 -0.55 26.47 31.39
CA LEU A 25 -0.62 26.16 29.95
C LEU A 25 -1.83 26.82 29.28
N ASP A 26 -2.98 26.81 29.96
CA ASP A 26 -4.19 27.46 29.47
C ASP A 26 -4.00 28.96 29.30
N THR A 27 -3.30 29.66 30.19
CA THR A 27 -2.98 31.09 30.04
C THR A 27 -2.08 31.42 28.85
N LEU A 28 -1.25 30.49 28.38
CA LEU A 28 -0.38 30.68 27.20
C LEU A 28 -1.14 30.53 25.88
N PHE A 29 -2.16 29.68 25.86
CA PHE A 29 -2.91 29.31 24.65
C PHE A 29 -4.39 29.74 24.68
N ASN A 30 -4.79 30.51 25.70
CA ASN A 30 -6.16 31.02 25.93
C ASN A 30 -6.55 32.08 24.89
N ASN A 31 -6.75 31.73 23.61
CA ASN A 31 -7.78 32.33 22.72
C ASN A 31 -7.54 32.10 21.21
N GLU A 32 -6.53 31.36 20.78
CA GLU A 32 -6.32 31.10 19.34
C GLU A 32 -5.96 29.62 19.09
N ILE A 33 -6.69 28.71 19.72
CA ILE A 33 -6.68 27.31 19.26
C ILE A 33 -7.70 27.22 18.12
N GLU A 34 -7.32 27.71 16.95
CA GLU A 34 -8.02 27.30 15.72
C GLU A 34 -7.73 25.83 15.50
N ALA A 35 -8.76 24.99 15.58
CA ALA A 35 -8.64 23.59 15.23
C ALA A 35 -8.23 23.51 13.77
N ILE A 36 -6.98 23.10 13.51
CA ILE A 36 -6.48 22.92 12.15
C ILE A 36 -7.43 21.93 11.46
N PRO A 37 -8.08 22.30 10.34
CA PRO A 37 -8.96 21.39 9.61
C PRO A 37 -8.20 20.11 9.26
N LEU A 38 -8.83 18.94 9.37
CA LEU A 38 -8.17 17.65 9.09
C LEU A 38 -7.50 17.63 7.70
N ALA A 39 -8.10 18.25 6.69
CA ALA A 39 -7.51 18.39 5.36
C ALA A 39 -6.20 19.19 5.35
N LEU A 40 -6.10 20.23 6.19
CA LEU A 40 -4.88 21.03 6.34
C LEU A 40 -3.83 20.25 7.15
N ILE A 41 -4.25 19.48 8.16
CA ILE A 41 -3.37 18.54 8.88
C ILE A 41 -2.78 17.53 7.89
N ASP A 42 -3.58 16.93 7.01
CA ASP A 42 -3.09 15.98 6.02
C ASP A 42 -2.16 16.62 4.99
N THR A 43 -2.46 17.86 4.57
CA THR A 43 -1.57 18.63 3.69
C THR A 43 -0.21 18.87 4.35
N ILE A 44 -0.20 19.30 5.63
CA ILE A 44 1.03 19.49 6.41
C ILE A 44 1.76 18.15 6.59
N ARG A 45 1.03 17.08 6.91
CA ARG A 45 1.62 15.75 7.12
C ARG A 45 2.25 15.23 5.84
N VAL A 46 1.62 15.39 4.68
CA VAL A 46 2.21 14.96 3.42
C VAL A 46 3.39 15.85 3.02
N ALA A 47 3.33 17.15 3.30
CA ALA A 47 4.46 18.05 3.06
C ALA A 47 5.69 17.69 3.93
N ILE A 48 5.47 17.24 5.17
CA ILE A 48 6.54 16.84 6.10
C ILE A 48 6.97 15.38 5.91
N PHE A 49 6.06 14.51 5.47
CA PHE A 49 6.24 13.07 5.29
C PHE A 49 5.76 12.63 3.90
N PRO A 50 6.43 13.03 2.82
CA PRO A 50 6.04 12.72 1.45
C PRO A 50 5.94 11.21 1.18
N GLU A 51 6.57 10.37 2.00
CA GLU A 51 6.42 8.92 1.97
C GLU A 51 4.97 8.43 2.20
N ILE A 52 4.11 9.29 2.75
CA ILE A 52 2.71 8.98 2.99
C ILE A 52 1.80 9.42 1.84
N LYS A 53 2.30 10.12 0.83
CA LYS A 53 1.49 10.67 -0.26
C LYS A 53 0.77 9.56 -1.04
N ILE A 54 -0.55 9.59 -1.02
CA ILE A 54 -1.42 8.79 -1.87
C ILE A 54 -1.68 9.60 -3.14
N VAL A 55 -0.94 9.29 -4.21
CA VAL A 55 -1.23 9.86 -5.54
C VAL A 55 -2.55 9.25 -6.03
N HIS A 56 -3.64 10.00 -5.90
CA HIS A 56 -4.85 9.71 -6.65
C HIS A 56 -4.63 10.15 -8.09
N ALA A 57 -4.93 9.27 -9.04
CA ALA A 57 -5.04 9.63 -10.45
C ALA A 57 -6.30 10.49 -10.63
N SER A 58 -6.28 11.72 -10.16
CA SER A 58 -7.31 12.70 -10.50
C SER A 58 -6.97 13.27 -11.87
N SER A 59 -7.58 12.67 -12.89
CA SER A 59 -7.67 13.20 -14.24
C SER A 59 -8.39 14.54 -14.19
N ASN A 60 -7.67 15.66 -14.06
CA ASN A 60 -8.17 16.95 -14.53
C ASN A 60 -7.02 17.93 -14.77
N LYS A 61 -6.73 18.16 -16.06
CA LYS A 61 -5.86 19.24 -16.53
C LYS A 61 -6.58 20.57 -16.35
N GLY A 62 -6.48 21.17 -15.16
CA GLY A 62 -6.90 22.54 -14.89
C GLY A 62 -5.88 23.19 -13.97
N LYS A 63 -5.55 24.47 -14.19
CA LYS A 63 -4.69 25.26 -13.30
C LYS A 63 -5.33 25.30 -11.91
N HIS A 64 -4.86 24.46 -11.01
CA HIS A 64 -5.25 24.49 -9.61
C HIS A 64 -4.07 24.93 -8.76
N THR A 65 -4.34 25.89 -7.88
CA THR A 65 -3.48 26.31 -6.80
C THR A 65 -3.14 25.11 -5.90
N PHE A 66 -1.92 25.07 -5.35
CA PHE A 66 -1.38 23.98 -4.51
C PHE A 66 -2.27 23.56 -3.32
N LEU A 67 -3.30 24.35 -3.00
CA LEU A 67 -4.29 24.13 -1.93
C LEU A 67 -5.54 23.35 -2.37
N ASP A 68 -5.79 23.21 -3.68
CA ASP A 68 -7.02 22.58 -4.21
C ASP A 68 -6.84 21.11 -4.61
N GLU A 69 -5.60 20.63 -4.76
CA GLU A 69 -5.35 19.20 -4.83
C GLU A 69 -5.52 18.65 -3.43
N LYS A 70 -6.53 17.81 -3.22
CA LYS A 70 -6.69 17.05 -1.98
C LYS A 70 -5.50 16.10 -1.87
N ILE A 71 -4.39 16.57 -1.29
CA ILE A 71 -3.20 15.77 -1.06
C ILE A 71 -3.56 14.76 0.03
N LEU A 72 -4.03 13.59 -0.40
CA LEU A 72 -4.37 12.49 0.48
C LEU A 72 -3.06 11.85 0.94
N GLY A 73 -2.75 11.97 2.23
CA GLY A 73 -1.69 11.21 2.87
C GLY A 73 -2.19 9.87 3.40
N LEU A 74 -1.29 8.97 3.79
CA LEU A 74 -1.64 7.87 4.67
C LEU A 74 -2.30 8.46 5.91
N ASP A 75 -3.39 7.84 6.34
CA ASP A 75 -3.98 8.16 7.62
C ASP A 75 -2.96 7.94 8.77
N ILE A 76 -3.15 8.66 9.87
CA ILE A 76 -2.29 8.63 11.07
C ILE A 76 -2.07 7.19 11.55
N GLU A 77 -3.08 6.31 11.45
CA GLU A 77 -2.93 4.91 11.86
C GLU A 77 -1.98 4.11 10.95
N GLN A 78 -1.97 4.38 9.65
CA GLN A 78 -1.10 3.71 8.68
C GLN A 78 0.33 4.22 8.78
N GLU A 79 0.51 5.54 8.92
CA GLU A 79 1.82 6.16 9.13
C GLU A 79 2.46 5.68 10.44
N ARG A 80 1.72 5.78 11.56
CA ARG A 80 2.19 5.27 12.85
C ARG A 80 2.55 3.81 12.72
N PHE A 81 1.75 3.01 12.02
CA PHE A 81 2.04 1.59 11.85
C PHE A 81 3.32 1.32 11.06
N ALA A 82 3.49 1.95 9.89
CA ALA A 82 4.69 1.76 9.07
C ALA A 82 5.97 2.10 9.85
N LYS A 83 5.91 3.13 10.70
CA LYS A 83 7.03 3.61 11.53
C LYS A 83 7.20 2.81 12.84
N SER A 84 6.12 2.34 13.45
CA SER A 84 6.14 1.68 14.78
C SER A 84 6.46 0.19 14.74
N LEU A 85 6.44 -0.43 13.57
CA LEU A 85 6.77 -1.85 13.46
C LEU A 85 8.24 -2.11 13.81
N PRO A 86 8.54 -2.98 14.78
CA PRO A 86 9.91 -3.34 15.07
C PRO A 86 10.47 -4.21 13.94
N LEU A 87 11.77 -4.49 14.01
CA LEU A 87 12.46 -5.37 13.07
C LEU A 87 12.00 -6.83 13.22
N GLY A 88 12.25 -7.62 12.18
CA GLY A 88 11.81 -9.01 12.06
C GLY A 88 10.67 -9.22 11.07
N HIS A 89 10.02 -10.38 11.17
CA HIS A 89 8.92 -10.76 10.28
C HIS A 89 7.60 -10.12 10.68
N TYR A 90 6.88 -9.55 9.71
CA TYR A 90 5.58 -8.90 9.90
C TYR A 90 4.63 -9.13 8.74
N ILE A 91 3.34 -9.22 9.04
CA ILE A 91 2.25 -9.32 8.05
C ILE A 91 1.25 -8.18 8.28
N ILE A 92 0.97 -7.43 7.22
CA ILE A 92 -0.24 -6.63 7.07
C ILE A 92 -1.26 -7.42 6.27
N THR A 93 -2.43 -7.60 6.85
CA THR A 93 -3.66 -7.93 6.15
C THR A 93 -4.62 -6.75 6.15
N GLY A 94 -5.66 -6.78 5.32
CA GLY A 94 -6.66 -5.72 5.33
C GLY A 94 -7.64 -5.82 4.19
N ILE A 95 -8.82 -5.25 4.42
CA ILE A 95 -9.90 -5.17 3.43
C ILE A 95 -9.40 -4.55 2.12
N PRO A 96 -10.03 -4.84 0.97
CA PRO A 96 -9.62 -4.22 -0.27
C PRO A 96 -9.80 -2.69 -0.20
N GLY A 97 -8.80 -1.97 -0.73
CA GLY A 97 -8.73 -0.50 -0.62
C GLY A 97 -8.19 0.04 0.71
N SER A 98 -7.66 -0.80 1.60
CA SER A 98 -7.11 -0.38 2.90
C SER A 98 -5.69 0.20 2.90
N GLY A 99 -5.09 0.40 1.72
CA GLY A 99 -3.76 1.01 1.61
C GLY A 99 -2.57 0.10 1.94
N LYS A 100 -2.74 -1.23 1.89
CA LYS A 100 -1.66 -2.23 2.13
C LYS A 100 -0.38 -1.92 1.36
N THR A 101 -0.48 -1.70 0.05
CA THR A 101 0.64 -1.33 -0.82
C THR A 101 1.28 0.00 -0.43
N VAL A 102 0.50 0.97 0.05
CA VAL A 102 1.04 2.27 0.48
C VAL A 102 1.77 2.13 1.83
N ALA A 103 1.23 1.35 2.76
CA ALA A 103 1.93 1.00 4.00
C ALA A 103 3.24 0.24 3.74
N LEU A 104 3.25 -0.65 2.73
CA LEU A 104 4.45 -1.33 2.27
C LEU A 104 5.51 -0.34 1.75
N LEU A 105 5.13 0.62 0.90
CA LEU A 105 6.05 1.64 0.39
C LEU A 105 6.58 2.52 1.52
N SER A 106 5.70 3.00 2.38
CA SER A 106 6.08 3.82 3.54
C SER A 106 7.06 3.07 4.44
N ARG A 107 6.86 1.76 4.65
CA ARG A 107 7.81 0.94 5.40
C ARG A 107 9.17 0.84 4.71
N ALA A 108 9.20 0.63 3.40
CA ALA A 108 10.47 0.56 2.65
C ALA A 108 11.26 1.87 2.74
N ILE A 109 10.58 3.01 2.56
CA ILE A 109 11.20 4.34 2.66
C ILE A 109 11.68 4.61 4.09
N TYR A 110 10.88 4.23 5.09
CA TYR A 110 11.26 4.35 6.49
C TYR A 110 12.52 3.55 6.83
N LEU A 111 12.62 2.31 6.33
CA LEU A 111 13.82 1.49 6.51
C LEU A 111 15.03 2.09 5.80
N ALA A 112 14.87 2.61 4.58
CA ALA A 112 15.94 3.28 3.84
C ALA A 112 16.44 4.54 4.57
N LYS A 113 15.53 5.29 5.19
CA LYS A 113 15.84 6.46 6.01
C LYS A 113 16.65 6.09 7.26
N LEU A 114 16.23 5.05 7.99
CA LEU A 114 16.91 4.62 9.21
C LEU A 114 18.26 3.94 8.93
N HIS A 115 18.33 3.22 7.81
CA HIS A 115 19.48 2.43 7.42
C HIS A 115 19.85 2.70 5.95
N PRO A 116 20.54 3.82 5.66
CA PRO A 116 20.95 4.16 4.31
C PRO A 116 21.87 3.12 3.65
N GLU A 117 22.52 2.29 4.46
CA GLU A 117 23.42 1.21 4.03
C GLU A 117 22.70 -0.09 3.65
N TRP A 118 21.43 -0.26 4.04
CA TRP A 118 20.68 -1.48 3.79
C TRP A 118 20.29 -1.63 2.32
N ASN A 119 20.33 -2.86 1.81
CA ASN A 119 19.74 -3.21 0.54
C ASN A 119 18.30 -3.69 0.76
N ILE A 120 17.33 -2.94 0.24
CA ILE A 120 15.91 -3.22 0.45
C ILE A 120 15.28 -3.70 -0.86
N LEU A 121 14.55 -4.81 -0.84
CA LEU A 121 13.82 -5.33 -2.00
C LEU A 121 12.31 -5.26 -1.78
N ILE A 122 11.61 -4.56 -2.66
CA ILE A 122 10.17 -4.69 -2.82
C ILE A 122 9.90 -5.74 -3.91
N MET A 123 9.21 -6.80 -3.54
CA MET A 123 8.86 -7.92 -4.39
C MET A 123 7.37 -7.92 -4.72
N THR A 124 7.04 -7.94 -6.02
CA THR A 124 5.66 -7.99 -6.50
C THR A 124 5.36 -9.30 -7.23
N TYR A 125 4.08 -9.68 -7.31
CA TYR A 125 3.67 -10.82 -8.12
C TYR A 125 3.81 -10.54 -9.64
N ASN A 126 3.23 -9.43 -10.12
CA ASN A 126 3.16 -9.13 -11.55
C ASN A 126 4.00 -7.89 -11.95
N LYS A 127 4.25 -7.78 -13.27
CA LYS A 127 5.05 -6.69 -13.88
C LYS A 127 4.37 -5.32 -13.82
N SER A 128 3.04 -5.29 -13.85
CA SER A 128 2.26 -4.05 -13.81
C SER A 128 2.39 -3.37 -12.44
N LEU A 129 2.25 -4.14 -11.36
CA LEU A 129 2.46 -3.67 -9.98
C LEU A 129 3.88 -3.14 -9.80
N LYS A 130 4.90 -3.87 -10.24
CA LYS A 130 6.29 -3.37 -10.24
C LYS A 130 6.39 -1.98 -10.89
N SER A 131 5.80 -1.83 -12.07
CA SER A 131 5.86 -0.58 -12.83
C SER A 131 5.15 0.55 -12.10
N GLN A 132 3.98 0.28 -11.50
CA GLN A 132 3.24 1.24 -10.69
C GLN A 132 4.02 1.67 -9.44
N LEU A 133 4.68 0.73 -8.75
CA LEU A 133 5.47 1.05 -7.56
C LEU A 133 6.70 1.90 -7.90
N ASN A 134 7.39 1.58 -9.00
CA ASN A 134 8.49 2.41 -9.48
C ASN A 134 8.04 3.83 -9.82
N LEU A 135 6.92 3.98 -10.53
CA LEU A 135 6.37 5.29 -10.84
C LEU A 135 6.02 6.08 -9.56
N LYS A 136 5.49 5.40 -8.53
CA LYS A 136 5.22 6.04 -7.24
C LYS A 136 6.50 6.50 -6.56
N LEU A 137 7.53 5.65 -6.47
CA LEU A 137 8.82 6.00 -5.87
C LEU A 137 9.49 7.18 -6.60
N GLU A 138 9.49 7.17 -7.93
CA GLU A 138 10.02 8.30 -8.71
C GLU A 138 9.20 9.58 -8.50
N SER A 139 7.87 9.49 -8.37
CA SER A 139 7.02 10.67 -8.18
C SER A 139 7.23 11.41 -6.84
N ILE A 140 7.74 10.71 -5.82
CA ILE A 140 8.00 11.28 -4.48
C ILE A 140 9.50 11.52 -4.23
N LYS A 141 10.36 11.16 -5.19
CA LYS A 141 11.81 11.20 -5.03
C LYS A 141 12.34 12.61 -4.77
N GLU A 142 11.86 13.60 -5.52
CA GLU A 142 12.26 15.00 -5.33
C GLU A 142 11.88 15.51 -3.93
N GLU A 143 10.69 15.12 -3.44
CA GLU A 143 10.22 15.49 -2.10
C GLU A 143 11.07 14.81 -1.00
N LEU A 144 11.47 13.56 -1.21
CA LEU A 144 12.35 12.82 -0.30
C LEU A 144 13.79 13.38 -0.29
N ASP A 145 14.31 13.79 -1.44
CA ASP A 145 15.63 14.42 -1.57
C ASP A 145 15.68 15.75 -0.79
N ILE A 146 14.59 16.53 -0.78
CA ILE A 146 14.47 17.75 0.04
C ILE A 146 14.59 17.43 1.54
N LEU A 147 14.16 16.24 1.96
CA LEU A 147 14.20 15.77 3.34
C LEU A 147 15.46 14.98 3.69
N ASP A 148 16.46 14.94 2.79
CA ASP A 148 17.71 14.18 2.93
C ASP A 148 17.46 12.67 3.11
N ILE A 149 16.44 12.13 2.44
CA ILE A 149 16.08 10.70 2.44
C ILE A 149 16.45 10.09 1.09
N SER A 150 17.56 9.36 1.05
CA SER A 150 17.94 8.59 -0.14
C SER A 150 17.17 7.27 -0.22
N ILE A 151 16.55 7.02 -1.36
CA ILE A 151 15.86 5.76 -1.69
C ILE A 151 16.60 4.93 -2.75
N GLY A 152 17.84 5.29 -3.08
CA GLY A 152 18.63 4.59 -4.12
C GLY A 152 18.98 3.14 -3.77
N ASN A 153 18.81 2.76 -2.50
CA ASN A 153 19.00 1.42 -1.97
C ASN A 153 17.73 0.55 -1.98
N ILE A 154 16.60 1.08 -2.47
CA ILE A 154 15.34 0.35 -2.67
C ILE A 154 15.28 -0.20 -4.10
N GLU A 155 15.26 -1.52 -4.21
CA GLU A 155 15.05 -2.23 -5.47
C GLU A 155 13.59 -2.70 -5.58
N VAL A 156 12.92 -2.49 -6.72
CA VAL A 156 11.60 -3.08 -6.99
C VAL A 156 11.70 -4.13 -8.10
N SER A 157 11.29 -5.36 -7.81
CA SER A 157 11.28 -6.45 -8.79
C SER A 157 10.03 -7.31 -8.68
N ASN A 158 9.61 -7.89 -9.81
CA ASN A 158 8.62 -8.96 -9.75
C ASN A 158 9.33 -10.28 -9.47
N PHE A 159 8.65 -11.22 -8.81
CA PHE A 159 9.24 -12.47 -8.36
C PHE A 159 9.96 -13.23 -9.49
N HIS A 160 9.29 -13.43 -10.63
CA HIS A 160 9.85 -14.18 -11.75
C HIS A 160 11.10 -13.52 -12.33
N GLN A 161 11.12 -12.18 -12.43
CA GLN A 161 12.33 -11.46 -12.86
C GLN A 161 13.49 -11.75 -11.90
N LYS A 162 13.27 -11.64 -10.59
CA LYS A 162 14.30 -11.92 -9.59
C LYS A 162 14.78 -13.38 -9.65
N ALA A 163 13.87 -14.33 -9.82
CA ALA A 163 14.21 -15.73 -9.95
C ALA A 163 15.04 -16.00 -11.23
N MET A 164 14.73 -15.35 -12.34
CA MET A 164 15.52 -15.46 -13.58
C MET A 164 16.94 -14.92 -13.43
N GLU A 165 17.12 -13.80 -12.73
CA GLU A 165 18.45 -13.22 -12.46
C GLU A 165 19.35 -14.16 -11.64
N LEU A 166 18.75 -15.01 -10.80
CA LEU A 166 19.46 -15.94 -9.92
C LEU A 166 19.63 -17.34 -10.53
N SER A 167 18.84 -17.68 -11.55
CA SER A 167 18.79 -19.01 -12.16
C SER A 167 19.93 -19.24 -13.16
N SER A 168 20.32 -20.51 -13.33
CA SER A 168 21.21 -20.95 -14.42
C SER A 168 20.50 -21.18 -15.75
N LEU A 169 19.16 -21.24 -15.74
CA LEU A 169 18.41 -21.77 -16.85
C LEU A 169 18.57 -20.87 -18.07
N SER A 170 18.74 -21.50 -19.24
CA SER A 170 18.71 -20.75 -20.49
C SER A 170 17.28 -20.35 -20.83
N PHE A 171 17.06 -19.05 -21.00
CA PHE A 171 15.74 -18.46 -21.23
C PHE A 171 15.37 -18.29 -22.71
N SER A 172 15.92 -19.13 -23.60
CA SER A 172 15.45 -19.15 -24.99
C SER A 172 13.96 -19.54 -25.03
N ASN A 173 13.14 -18.70 -25.68
CA ASN A 173 11.69 -18.81 -25.84
C ASN A 173 10.86 -18.81 -24.53
N TYR A 174 10.79 -17.66 -23.86
CA TYR A 174 9.95 -17.43 -22.67
C TYR A 174 8.45 -17.62 -22.88
N LYS A 175 7.93 -17.48 -24.12
CA LYS A 175 6.48 -17.53 -24.40
C LYS A 175 5.87 -18.92 -24.39
N SER A 176 6.68 -19.99 -24.39
CA SER A 176 6.20 -21.37 -24.52
C SER A 176 6.43 -22.21 -23.27
N LYS A 177 6.74 -21.58 -22.13
CA LYS A 177 6.98 -22.30 -20.87
C LYS A 177 5.65 -22.58 -20.17
N SER A 178 5.54 -23.77 -19.57
CA SER A 178 4.35 -24.20 -18.83
C SER A 178 4.19 -23.44 -17.51
N GLU A 179 2.99 -23.46 -16.94
CA GLU A 179 2.74 -22.92 -15.59
C GLU A 179 3.63 -23.59 -14.52
N GLU A 180 3.84 -24.90 -14.63
CA GLU A 180 4.77 -25.65 -13.77
C GLU A 180 6.21 -25.11 -13.84
N PHE A 181 6.65 -24.64 -15.01
CA PHE A 181 7.97 -24.06 -15.14
C PHE A 181 8.10 -22.79 -14.29
N TRP A 182 7.11 -21.89 -14.36
CA TRP A 182 7.12 -20.63 -13.62
C TRP A 182 6.89 -20.84 -12.13
N ARG A 183 6.00 -21.77 -11.77
CA ARG A 183 5.65 -22.10 -10.39
C ARG A 183 6.77 -22.84 -9.68
N ASP A 184 7.38 -23.85 -10.30
CA ASP A 184 8.24 -24.81 -9.61
C ASP A 184 9.68 -24.82 -10.14
N ILE A 185 9.86 -25.00 -11.44
CA ILE A 185 11.19 -25.26 -12.02
C ILE A 185 12.13 -24.07 -11.85
N LEU A 186 11.68 -22.88 -12.26
CA LEU A 186 12.47 -21.66 -12.18
C LEU A 186 12.81 -21.29 -10.72
N PRO A 187 11.84 -21.25 -9.78
CA PRO A 187 12.13 -20.93 -8.39
C PRO A 187 13.08 -21.95 -7.74
N ASN A 188 12.86 -23.24 -7.97
CA ASN A 188 13.71 -24.28 -7.38
C ASN A 188 15.14 -24.25 -7.93
N ASP A 189 15.35 -23.82 -9.18
CA ASP A 189 16.69 -23.58 -9.70
C ASP A 189 17.34 -22.34 -9.06
N ALA A 190 16.60 -21.24 -8.96
CA ALA A 190 17.06 -20.00 -8.32
C ALA A 190 17.45 -20.22 -6.84
N ILE A 191 16.68 -21.02 -6.08
CA ILE A 191 16.93 -21.36 -4.67
C ILE A 191 18.31 -22.00 -4.46
N LYS A 192 18.83 -22.75 -5.44
CA LYS A 192 20.14 -23.41 -5.35
C LYS A 192 21.31 -22.43 -5.42
N ARG A 193 21.07 -21.23 -5.94
CA ARG A 193 22.08 -20.19 -6.20
C ARG A 193 21.87 -18.94 -5.37
N ALA A 194 20.70 -18.82 -4.73
CA ALA A 194 20.36 -17.71 -3.85
C ALA A 194 21.37 -17.59 -2.72
N LYS A 195 21.81 -16.36 -2.48
CA LYS A 195 22.66 -15.99 -1.35
C LYS A 195 22.06 -14.76 -0.66
N PRO A 196 22.24 -14.61 0.65
CA PRO A 196 21.82 -13.41 1.37
C PRO A 196 22.38 -12.16 0.71
N LYS A 197 21.49 -11.22 0.39
CA LYS A 197 21.83 -9.96 -0.30
C LYS A 197 21.04 -8.76 0.24
N TYR A 198 19.83 -8.99 0.74
CA TYR A 198 18.93 -7.92 1.14
C TYR A 198 18.74 -7.92 2.65
N ASP A 199 18.89 -6.78 3.29
CA ASP A 199 18.67 -6.58 4.73
C ASP A 199 17.17 -6.58 5.05
N ALA A 200 16.33 -6.18 4.10
CA ALA A 200 14.88 -6.28 4.17
C ALA A 200 14.24 -6.65 2.84
N ILE A 201 13.23 -7.51 2.88
CA ILE A 201 12.38 -7.84 1.74
C ILE A 201 10.92 -7.55 2.12
N LEU A 202 10.24 -6.79 1.28
CA LEU A 202 8.83 -6.47 1.41
C LEU A 202 8.07 -7.09 0.24
N VAL A 203 7.07 -7.92 0.51
CA VAL A 203 6.29 -8.64 -0.51
C VAL A 203 4.88 -8.07 -0.58
N ASP A 204 4.49 -7.60 -1.76
CA ASP A 204 3.11 -7.17 -2.04
C ASP A 204 2.31 -8.32 -2.68
N GLU A 205 1.02 -8.38 -2.36
CA GLU A 205 0.11 -9.48 -2.73
C GLU A 205 0.66 -10.86 -2.35
N TYR A 206 1.12 -11.01 -1.10
CA TYR A 206 1.76 -12.24 -0.62
C TYR A 206 0.89 -13.49 -0.80
N GLN A 207 -0.44 -13.35 -0.83
CA GLN A 207 -1.37 -14.46 -0.92
C GLN A 207 -1.24 -15.25 -2.24
N ASP A 208 -0.74 -14.61 -3.29
CA ASP A 208 -0.57 -15.24 -4.61
C ASP A 208 0.78 -15.97 -4.74
N PHE A 209 1.66 -15.87 -3.75
CA PHE A 209 2.97 -16.53 -3.76
C PHE A 209 2.85 -17.99 -3.34
N TYR A 210 3.78 -18.82 -3.83
CA TYR A 210 3.87 -20.23 -3.50
C TYR A 210 4.93 -20.50 -2.42
N LYS A 211 4.87 -21.67 -1.78
CA LYS A 211 5.79 -22.07 -0.71
C LYS A 211 7.27 -21.95 -1.09
N ASN A 212 7.66 -22.51 -2.23
CA ASN A 212 9.02 -22.44 -2.75
C ASN A 212 9.44 -21.00 -3.11
N TRP A 213 8.50 -20.11 -3.41
CA TRP A 213 8.80 -18.70 -3.66
C TRP A 213 9.24 -18.01 -2.36
N PHE A 214 8.58 -18.31 -1.25
CA PHE A 214 9.01 -17.85 0.07
C PHE A 214 10.34 -18.46 0.50
N GLU A 215 10.63 -19.72 0.18
CA GLU A 215 11.96 -20.30 0.41
C GLU A 215 13.05 -19.49 -0.30
N LEU A 216 12.82 -19.10 -1.56
CA LEU A 216 13.74 -18.22 -2.28
C LEU A 216 13.91 -16.87 -1.58
N ILE A 217 12.80 -16.23 -1.19
CA ILE A 217 12.80 -14.94 -0.49
C ILE A 217 13.62 -15.02 0.81
N LEU A 218 13.39 -16.04 1.63
CA LEU A 218 14.11 -16.20 2.89
C LEU A 218 15.62 -16.43 2.71
N LYS A 219 16.03 -17.13 1.65
CA LYS A 219 17.47 -17.30 1.33
C LYS A 219 18.14 -16.02 0.85
N LEU A 220 17.38 -15.06 0.34
CA LEU A 220 17.88 -13.77 -0.10
C LEU A 220 18.02 -12.76 1.06
N LEU A 221 17.38 -13.04 2.21
CA LEU A 221 17.47 -12.20 3.41
C LEU A 221 18.79 -12.40 4.15
N ILE A 222 19.40 -11.29 4.53
CA ILE A 222 20.50 -11.23 5.48
C ILE A 222 19.95 -11.47 6.89
N THR A 223 20.65 -12.31 7.65
CA THR A 223 20.39 -12.53 9.07
C THR A 223 21.19 -11.53 9.87
N HIS A 224 20.50 -10.69 10.62
CA HIS A 224 21.07 -9.72 11.56
C HIS A 224 21.14 -10.34 12.95
N GLU A 225 22.06 -9.86 13.78
CA GLU A 225 22.17 -10.22 15.19
C GLU A 225 22.12 -8.95 16.04
N GLU A 226 21.21 -8.92 17.00
CA GLU A 226 21.03 -7.80 17.93
C GLU A 226 20.62 -8.36 19.29
N ASP A 227 21.26 -7.89 20.37
CA ASP A 227 21.02 -8.35 21.74
C ASP A 227 21.03 -9.89 21.91
N GLY A 228 21.91 -10.58 21.18
CA GLY A 228 22.04 -12.04 21.21
C GLY A 228 20.89 -12.79 20.54
N LYS A 229 20.05 -12.10 19.75
CA LYS A 229 18.97 -12.69 18.95
C LYS A 229 19.23 -12.47 17.47
N SER A 230 19.15 -13.53 16.69
CA SER A 230 19.21 -13.46 15.24
C SER A 230 17.81 -13.17 14.66
N TYR A 231 17.72 -12.30 13.66
CA TYR A 231 16.48 -11.99 12.96
C TYR A 231 16.70 -11.68 11.48
N GLN A 232 15.63 -11.77 10.70
CA GLN A 232 15.57 -11.36 9.30
C GLN A 232 14.35 -10.45 9.09
N ASN A 233 14.44 -9.45 8.22
CA ASN A 233 13.36 -8.49 8.01
C ASN A 233 12.50 -8.86 6.80
N LEU A 234 11.39 -9.56 7.04
CA LEU A 234 10.39 -9.88 6.02
C LEU A 234 9.11 -9.13 6.34
N PHE A 235 8.61 -8.34 5.40
CA PHE A 235 7.33 -7.66 5.55
C PHE A 235 6.38 -8.12 4.45
N LEU A 236 5.19 -8.57 4.81
CA LEU A 236 4.22 -9.11 3.88
C LEU A 236 2.97 -8.24 3.88
N ALA A 237 2.55 -7.78 2.72
CA ALA A 237 1.30 -7.05 2.54
C ALA A 237 0.40 -7.83 1.58
N GLY A 238 -0.84 -8.08 1.98
CA GLY A 238 -1.74 -8.90 1.16
C GLY A 238 -3.06 -9.19 1.87
N ASP A 239 -3.91 -9.96 1.23
CA ASP A 239 -5.15 -10.45 1.84
C ASP A 239 -5.42 -11.87 1.37
N ARG A 240 -5.52 -12.79 2.32
CA ARG A 240 -5.74 -14.21 2.05
C ARG A 240 -7.01 -14.46 1.24
N LEU A 241 -8.09 -13.71 1.51
CA LEU A 241 -9.37 -13.90 0.80
C LEU A 241 -9.37 -13.30 -0.61
N GLN A 242 -8.28 -12.64 -1.02
CA GLN A 242 -8.07 -12.09 -2.36
C GLN A 242 -7.13 -12.96 -3.22
N SER A 243 -6.80 -14.18 -2.78
CA SER A 243 -5.98 -15.09 -3.59
C SER A 243 -6.73 -15.53 -4.85
N ILE A 244 -6.07 -15.38 -6.01
CA ILE A 244 -6.61 -15.80 -7.31
C ILE A 244 -5.69 -16.78 -8.03
N TYR A 245 -4.38 -16.78 -7.73
CA TYR A 245 -3.41 -17.65 -8.39
C TYR A 245 -3.05 -18.88 -7.57
N ASN A 246 -2.94 -18.73 -6.25
CA ASN A 246 -2.57 -19.84 -5.37
C ASN A 246 -3.81 -20.34 -4.60
N PRO A 247 -4.35 -21.53 -4.93
CA PRO A 247 -5.49 -22.09 -4.23
C PRO A 247 -5.14 -22.63 -2.84
N ASN A 248 -3.86 -22.82 -2.54
CA ASN A 248 -3.41 -23.46 -1.30
C ASN A 248 -3.06 -22.42 -0.24
N GLU A 249 -3.61 -22.60 0.96
CA GLU A 249 -3.23 -21.82 2.13
C GLU A 249 -1.80 -22.16 2.56
N ILE A 250 -1.01 -21.12 2.85
CA ILE A 250 0.35 -21.26 3.38
C ILE A 250 0.27 -21.26 4.90
N ASN A 251 0.68 -22.37 5.52
CA ASN A 251 0.86 -22.41 6.96
C ASN A 251 2.23 -21.80 7.32
N TRP A 252 2.27 -20.54 7.74
CA TRP A 252 3.52 -19.82 8.03
C TRP A 252 4.49 -20.60 8.91
N LYS A 253 3.99 -21.28 9.94
CA LYS A 253 4.84 -22.03 10.87
C LYS A 253 5.27 -23.38 10.31
N GLN A 254 4.34 -24.16 9.77
CA GLN A 254 4.63 -25.53 9.32
C GLN A 254 5.31 -25.57 7.95
N ASP A 255 4.92 -24.69 7.03
CA ASP A 255 5.44 -24.67 5.67
C ASP A 255 6.70 -23.83 5.53
N ILE A 256 6.72 -22.65 6.16
CA ILE A 256 7.77 -21.65 5.96
C ILE A 256 8.72 -21.56 7.17
N GLY A 257 8.30 -22.07 8.34
CA GLY A 257 9.08 -22.00 9.58
C GLY A 257 9.01 -20.65 10.30
N LEU A 258 8.09 -19.77 9.94
CA LEU A 258 7.94 -18.43 10.51
C LEU A 258 6.85 -18.39 11.58
N ASP A 259 7.20 -17.92 12.77
CA ASP A 259 6.24 -17.66 13.85
C ASP A 259 5.69 -16.23 13.75
N MET A 260 4.48 -16.11 13.20
CA MET A 260 3.82 -14.83 12.96
C MET A 260 2.87 -14.39 14.11
N ARG A 261 2.87 -15.10 15.24
CA ARG A 261 2.01 -14.76 16.39
C ARG A 261 2.36 -13.38 16.95
N GLY A 262 1.37 -12.50 17.04
CA GLY A 262 1.59 -11.10 17.45
C GLY A 262 2.35 -10.25 16.44
N ARG A 263 2.64 -10.79 15.25
CA ARG A 263 3.35 -10.13 14.14
C ARG A 263 2.44 -9.91 12.93
N ALA A 264 1.12 -10.05 13.10
CA ALA A 264 0.12 -9.80 12.07
C ALA A 264 -0.79 -8.64 12.51
N LYS A 265 -1.09 -7.71 11.59
CA LYS A 265 -2.06 -6.62 11.80
C LYS A 265 -3.08 -6.57 10.68
N LEU A 266 -4.35 -6.42 11.03
CA LEU A 266 -5.47 -6.21 10.11
C LEU A 266 -5.77 -4.71 9.96
N LEU A 267 -5.72 -4.18 8.74
CA LEU A 267 -6.19 -2.83 8.40
C LEU A 267 -7.70 -2.86 8.14
N LYS A 268 -8.45 -2.14 8.98
CA LYS A 268 -9.93 -2.14 8.99
C LYS A 268 -10.55 -0.99 8.21
N THR A 269 -9.77 0.02 7.79
CA THR A 269 -10.28 1.18 7.05
C THR A 269 -10.07 1.02 5.55
N SER A 270 -11.09 1.26 4.73
CA SER A 270 -10.98 1.32 3.26
C SER A 270 -11.20 2.74 2.77
N TYR A 271 -10.33 3.17 1.87
CA TYR A 271 -10.31 4.52 1.29
C TYR A 271 -10.78 4.53 -0.17
N ARG A 272 -10.87 3.35 -0.79
CA ARG A 272 -11.22 3.20 -2.22
C ARG A 272 -12.64 2.70 -2.43
N ILE A 273 -13.10 1.79 -1.58
CA ILE A 273 -14.33 1.03 -1.80
C ILE A 273 -15.46 1.64 -0.97
N THR A 274 -16.65 1.71 -1.56
CA THR A 274 -17.87 2.17 -0.89
C THR A 274 -18.62 1.04 -0.20
N LYS A 275 -19.60 1.41 0.63
CA LYS A 275 -20.29 0.48 1.54
C LYS A 275 -21.06 -0.60 0.78
N GLU A 276 -21.70 -0.23 -0.31
CA GLU A 276 -22.50 -1.13 -1.13
C GLU A 276 -21.63 -2.21 -1.78
N HIS A 277 -20.48 -1.83 -2.34
CA HIS A 277 -19.56 -2.76 -3.00
C HIS A 277 -18.90 -3.72 -2.01
N ILE A 278 -18.42 -3.23 -0.86
CA ILE A 278 -17.80 -4.12 0.15
C ILE A 278 -18.84 -5.08 0.74
N THR A 279 -20.06 -4.60 0.99
CA THR A 279 -21.15 -5.45 1.51
C THR A 279 -21.50 -6.55 0.51
N LEU A 280 -21.65 -6.21 -0.78
CA LEU A 280 -21.89 -7.22 -1.81
C LEU A 280 -20.73 -8.22 -1.89
N GLY A 281 -19.49 -7.74 -1.96
CA GLY A 281 -18.31 -8.61 -2.06
C GLY A 281 -18.19 -9.59 -0.90
N LEU A 282 -18.36 -9.11 0.34
CA LEU A 282 -18.35 -9.95 1.54
C LEU A 282 -19.52 -10.95 1.54
N SER A 283 -20.71 -10.54 1.11
CA SER A 283 -21.88 -11.44 1.03
C SER A 283 -21.68 -12.57 0.02
N ILE A 284 -20.92 -12.34 -1.06
CA ILE A 284 -20.58 -13.36 -2.04
C ILE A 284 -19.50 -14.30 -1.47
N LEU A 285 -18.45 -13.75 -0.85
CA LEU A 285 -17.38 -14.54 -0.24
C LEU A 285 -17.91 -15.44 0.89
N ALA A 286 -18.82 -14.92 1.72
CA ALA A 286 -19.40 -15.67 2.84
C ALA A 286 -20.17 -16.93 2.38
N LYS A 287 -20.63 -17.01 1.13
CA LYS A 287 -21.30 -18.22 0.62
C LYS A 287 -20.35 -19.42 0.52
N SER A 288 -19.07 -19.17 0.29
CA SER A 288 -18.06 -20.22 0.11
C SER A 288 -17.09 -20.32 1.29
N TYR A 289 -16.94 -19.23 2.05
CA TYR A 289 -15.92 -19.05 3.07
C TYR A 289 -16.51 -18.39 4.33
N GLU A 290 -17.68 -18.85 4.78
CA GLU A 290 -18.43 -18.23 5.88
C GLU A 290 -17.56 -18.07 7.13
N LYS A 291 -16.89 -19.15 7.53
CA LYS A 291 -16.04 -19.16 8.72
C LYS A 291 -14.84 -18.24 8.57
N GLU A 292 -14.18 -18.25 7.42
CA GLU A 292 -13.02 -17.40 7.17
C GLU A 292 -13.38 -15.91 7.11
N VAL A 293 -14.53 -15.59 6.51
CA VAL A 293 -15.06 -14.23 6.50
C VAL A 293 -15.43 -13.83 7.91
N SER A 294 -16.03 -14.71 8.71
CA SER A 294 -16.24 -14.47 10.14
C SER A 294 -14.91 -14.23 10.86
N ASP A 295 -13.95 -15.14 10.77
CA ASP A 295 -12.70 -15.03 11.52
C ASP A 295 -11.85 -13.81 11.12
N PHE A 296 -11.85 -13.42 9.83
CA PHE A 296 -11.09 -12.27 9.33
C PHE A 296 -11.85 -10.95 9.36
N TYR A 297 -13.18 -11.00 9.31
CA TYR A 297 -14.06 -9.84 9.14
C TYR A 297 -15.25 -9.84 10.13
N GLU A 298 -15.26 -10.59 11.23
CA GLU A 298 -16.30 -10.49 12.29
C GLU A 298 -16.27 -9.12 12.95
N ASP A 299 -15.08 -8.55 13.06
CA ASP A 299 -14.84 -7.15 13.38
C ASP A 299 -15.30 -6.20 12.24
N ALA A 300 -15.96 -6.67 11.16
CA ALA A 300 -16.44 -5.79 10.09
C ALA A 300 -17.58 -4.86 10.49
N LYS A 301 -18.16 -5.04 11.68
CA LYS A 301 -18.93 -3.95 12.31
C LYS A 301 -18.08 -2.71 12.57
N ASP A 302 -16.76 -2.85 12.68
CA ASP A 302 -15.76 -1.78 12.83
C ASP A 302 -15.04 -1.43 11.51
N VAL A 303 -15.45 -2.00 10.36
CA VAL A 303 -14.88 -1.57 9.07
C VAL A 303 -15.26 -0.11 8.82
N ARG A 304 -14.23 0.74 8.77
CA ARG A 304 -14.38 2.17 8.52
C ARG A 304 -14.27 2.42 7.01
N LEU A 305 -15.21 3.18 6.47
CA LEU A 305 -15.22 3.56 5.07
C LEU A 305 -15.11 5.07 5.01
N GLU A 306 -14.04 5.57 4.39
CA GLU A 306 -13.88 7.01 4.20
C GLU A 306 -14.48 7.49 2.88
N ASN A 307 -14.69 6.58 1.92
CA ASN A 307 -15.32 6.94 0.67
C ASN A 307 -16.83 7.08 0.87
N MET A 308 -17.30 8.33 0.93
CA MET A 308 -18.70 8.72 1.14
C MET A 308 -19.44 9.02 -0.17
N THR A 309 -18.91 8.61 -1.33
CA THR A 309 -19.63 8.79 -2.61
C THR A 309 -20.95 8.01 -2.60
N ASN A 310 -22.02 8.64 -3.12
CA ASN A 310 -23.29 7.96 -3.37
C ASN A 310 -23.06 6.94 -4.50
N ASP A 311 -22.89 5.69 -4.12
CA ASP A 311 -22.70 4.58 -5.05
C ASP A 311 -23.94 3.69 -5.06
N SER A 312 -24.16 3.01 -6.18
CA SER A 312 -25.26 2.04 -6.32
C SER A 312 -24.75 0.79 -7.00
N VAL A 313 -25.08 -0.36 -6.43
CA VAL A 313 -24.94 -1.66 -7.08
C VAL A 313 -26.29 -2.00 -7.69
N ALA A 314 -26.33 -2.14 -9.02
CA ALA A 314 -27.53 -2.53 -9.75
C ALA A 314 -27.32 -3.89 -10.42
N LEU A 315 -28.33 -4.76 -10.30
CA LEU A 315 -28.39 -6.01 -11.05
C LEU A 315 -29.19 -5.75 -12.33
N VAL A 316 -28.58 -5.99 -13.48
CA VAL A 316 -29.21 -5.83 -14.79
C VAL A 316 -29.52 -7.20 -15.34
N GLU A 317 -30.80 -7.50 -15.52
CA GLU A 317 -31.25 -8.71 -16.20
C GLU A 317 -31.36 -8.43 -17.70
N GLY A 318 -30.86 -9.36 -18.53
CA GLY A 318 -30.86 -9.19 -19.98
C GLY A 318 -29.79 -10.03 -20.68
N GLY A 319 -29.69 -9.86 -21.99
CA GLY A 319 -28.62 -10.39 -22.83
C GLY A 319 -27.50 -9.38 -23.03
N TYR A 320 -26.66 -9.63 -24.05
CA TYR A 320 -25.53 -8.76 -24.35
C TYR A 320 -25.96 -7.37 -24.88
N GLY A 321 -27.12 -7.26 -25.53
CA GLY A 321 -27.66 -5.99 -26.00
C GLY A 321 -27.96 -5.00 -24.86
N GLU A 322 -28.48 -5.48 -23.72
CA GLU A 322 -28.70 -4.67 -22.53
C GLU A 322 -27.39 -4.13 -21.95
N VAL A 323 -26.31 -4.93 -21.99
CA VAL A 323 -24.97 -4.49 -21.58
C VAL A 323 -24.46 -3.37 -22.49
N VAL A 324 -24.64 -3.50 -23.81
CA VAL A 324 -24.26 -2.46 -24.78
C VAL A 324 -25.04 -1.16 -24.54
N ASN A 325 -26.36 -1.26 -24.32
CA ASN A 325 -27.20 -0.11 -24.01
C ASN A 325 -26.77 0.61 -22.73
N LEU A 326 -26.44 -0.15 -21.68
CA LEU A 326 -25.92 0.41 -20.44
C LEU A 326 -24.58 1.12 -20.67
N PHE A 327 -23.67 0.48 -21.41
CA PHE A 327 -22.37 1.05 -21.73
C PHE A 327 -22.51 2.38 -22.51
N GLN A 328 -23.37 2.42 -23.52
CA GLN A 328 -23.68 3.65 -24.28
C GLN A 328 -24.30 4.74 -23.40
N SER A 329 -25.13 4.36 -22.42
CA SER A 329 -25.70 5.30 -21.46
C SER A 329 -24.62 5.91 -20.56
N LEU A 330 -23.72 5.08 -20.03
CA LEU A 330 -22.63 5.52 -19.16
C LEU A 330 -21.65 6.44 -19.88
N LEU A 331 -21.35 6.18 -21.16
CA LEU A 331 -20.50 7.04 -21.98
C LEU A 331 -21.03 8.48 -22.18
N LYS A 332 -22.31 8.75 -21.84
CA LYS A 332 -22.84 10.12 -21.81
C LYS A 332 -22.30 10.94 -20.64
N SER A 333 -21.88 10.27 -19.56
CA SER A 333 -21.48 10.90 -18.29
C SER A 333 -20.04 10.59 -17.87
N TYR A 334 -19.43 9.55 -18.45
CA TYR A 334 -18.10 9.05 -18.08
C TYR A 334 -17.21 8.90 -19.31
N ALA A 335 -15.90 9.11 -19.15
CA ALA A 335 -14.96 8.88 -20.22
C ALA A 335 -14.68 7.37 -20.38
N TYR A 336 -14.16 6.98 -21.55
CA TYR A 336 -13.79 5.57 -21.81
C TYR A 336 -12.83 4.99 -20.76
N GLY A 337 -11.93 5.81 -20.20
CA GLY A 337 -10.98 5.37 -19.17
C GLY A 337 -11.60 5.10 -17.80
N ASP A 338 -12.83 5.55 -17.57
CA ASP A 338 -13.53 5.44 -16.28
C ASP A 338 -14.40 4.18 -16.20
N ILE A 339 -14.63 3.50 -17.34
CA ILE A 339 -15.54 2.36 -17.43
C ILE A 339 -14.75 1.08 -17.67
N LEU A 340 -14.92 0.10 -16.78
CA LEU A 340 -14.32 -1.22 -16.91
C LEU A 340 -15.41 -2.30 -17.06
N LEU A 341 -15.35 -3.05 -18.16
CA LEU A 341 -16.18 -4.23 -18.37
C LEU A 341 -15.38 -5.50 -18.04
N LEU A 342 -15.83 -6.24 -17.03
CA LEU A 342 -15.24 -7.52 -16.62
C LEU A 342 -16.17 -8.66 -17.04
N ALA A 343 -15.61 -9.72 -17.62
CA ALA A 343 -16.34 -10.94 -17.93
C ALA A 343 -15.48 -12.19 -17.65
N PRO A 344 -16.12 -13.36 -17.37
CA PRO A 344 -15.39 -14.57 -17.02
C PRO A 344 -14.47 -15.10 -18.13
N THR A 345 -14.80 -14.82 -19.40
CA THR A 345 -14.03 -15.30 -20.55
C THR A 345 -13.90 -14.26 -21.65
N TRP A 346 -12.86 -14.41 -22.48
CA TRP A 346 -12.70 -13.58 -23.68
C TRP A 346 -13.82 -13.78 -24.69
N TYR A 347 -14.42 -14.98 -24.74
CA TYR A 347 -15.56 -15.28 -25.62
C TYR A 347 -16.77 -14.41 -25.26
N THR A 348 -17.04 -14.23 -23.98
CA THR A 348 -18.13 -13.36 -23.49
C THR A 348 -17.92 -11.92 -23.96
N ILE A 349 -16.71 -11.38 -23.81
CA ILE A 349 -16.38 -10.03 -24.29
C ILE A 349 -16.55 -9.92 -25.81
N ASN A 350 -16.10 -10.93 -26.57
CA ASN A 350 -16.23 -10.91 -28.02
C ASN A 350 -17.66 -11.10 -28.51
N ALA A 351 -18.53 -11.74 -27.73
CA ALA A 351 -19.96 -11.78 -28.03
C ALA A 351 -20.60 -10.40 -27.79
N ILE A 352 -20.28 -9.74 -26.68
CA ILE A 352 -20.76 -8.37 -26.39
C ILE A 352 -20.30 -7.37 -27.46
N LYS A 353 -19.09 -7.52 -28.00
CA LYS A 353 -18.58 -6.66 -29.08
C LYS A 353 -19.26 -6.86 -30.44
N LYS A 354 -19.97 -7.97 -30.63
CA LYS A 354 -20.63 -8.32 -31.91
C LYS A 354 -22.08 -7.83 -31.97
N GLU A 355 -22.70 -7.63 -30.80
CA GLU A 355 -23.91 -6.81 -30.66
C GLU A 355 -23.56 -5.34 -30.90
#